data_AF-A0A3B3ZM62-F1
#
_entry.id   AF-A0A3B3ZM62-F1
#
_cell.length_a   1.000
_cell.length_b   1.000
_cell.length_c   1.000
_cell.angle_alpha   90.00
_cell.angle_beta   90.00
_cell.angle_gamma   90.00
#
_symmetry.space_group_name_H-M   'P 1'
#
loop_
_entity.id
_entity.type
_entity.pdbx_description
1 polymer ?
#
loop_
_entity_poly.entity_id
_entity_poly.type
_entity_poly.pdbx_seq_one_letter_code
_entity_poly.pdbx_strand_id
1 'polypeptide(L)'
;MLLELPFAVLVQMLQDEALLTAAVDKALKALQEANTPSKVKLEDDVSSSSDSLGEQLFELVELYNTGYSQKITGMLLEQQKHVVVSLLSNPKLLEEQVNQALETLKNDSLDVDDPEEFGEKLFSAVERINQDHANDITGMLLEMDHTTLHQLLCDNSMLEAAVQKALSALGINSTET
;
A
#
# COMPACT_ATOMS: atom_id res chain seq x y z
N MET A 1 -3.78 38.03 13.73
CA MET A 1 -4.11 38.45 15.10
C MET A 1 -4.63 37.23 15.83
N LEU A 2 -3.84 36.63 16.73
CA LEU A 2 -4.30 35.56 17.62
C LEU A 2 -5.35 36.17 18.56
N LEU A 3 -6.58 35.66 18.54
CA LEU A 3 -7.58 36.02 19.55
C LEU A 3 -7.25 35.27 20.84
N GLU A 4 -6.62 35.94 21.79
CA GLU A 4 -6.57 35.44 23.17
C GLU A 4 -7.94 35.67 23.80
N LEU A 5 -8.77 34.63 23.81
CA LEU A 5 -10.03 34.66 24.53
C LEU A 5 -9.74 34.63 26.04
N PRO A 6 -10.36 35.53 26.85
CA PRO A 6 -10.15 35.54 28.29
C PRO A 6 -10.47 34.18 28.91
N PHE A 7 -9.64 33.72 29.85
CA PHE A 7 -9.77 32.40 30.48
C PHE A 7 -11.17 32.12 31.05
N ALA A 8 -11.84 33.14 31.58
CA ALA A 8 -13.21 33.03 32.09
C ALA A 8 -14.24 32.64 31.00
N VAL A 9 -14.04 33.10 29.77
CA VAL A 9 -14.90 32.78 28.62
C VAL A 9 -14.65 31.35 28.16
N LEU A 10 -13.40 30.89 28.15
CA LEU A 10 -13.06 29.50 27.80
C LEU A 10 -13.68 28.50 28.78
N VAL A 11 -13.66 28.81 30.08
CA VAL A 11 -14.29 27.96 31.11
C VAL A 11 -15.81 27.90 30.94
N GLN A 12 -16.44 29.03 30.60
CA GLN A 12 -17.88 29.09 30.36
C GLN A 12 -18.30 28.35 29.08
N MET A 13 -17.47 28.41 28.03
CA MET A 13 -17.68 27.62 26.80
C MET A 13 -17.49 26.12 27.05
N LEU A 14 -16.60 25.72 27.97
CA LEU A 14 -16.42 24.31 28.32
C LEU A 14 -17.61 23.72 29.09
N GLN A 15 -18.41 24.57 29.75
CA GLN A 15 -19.57 24.16 30.55
C GLN A 15 -20.88 24.19 29.77
N ASP A 16 -20.93 24.90 28.63
CA ASP A 16 -22.11 25.01 27.77
C ASP A 16 -21.75 24.51 26.36
N GLU A 17 -22.02 23.22 26.14
CA GLU A 17 -21.72 22.50 24.91
C GLU A 17 -22.45 23.09 23.69
N ALA A 18 -23.67 23.63 23.88
CA ALA A 18 -24.44 24.26 22.83
C ALA A 18 -23.82 25.60 22.41
N LEU A 19 -23.34 26.38 23.38
CA LEU A 19 -22.66 27.64 23.12
C LEU A 19 -21.29 27.43 22.46
N LEU A 20 -20.53 26.41 22.89
CA LEU A 20 -19.26 26.03 22.26
C LEU A 20 -19.47 25.65 20.79
N THR A 21 -20.45 24.78 20.52
CA THR A 21 -20.75 24.33 19.16
C THR A 21 -21.17 25.49 18.26
N ALA A 22 -22.04 26.38 18.76
CA ALA A 22 -22.46 27.57 18.03
C ALA A 22 -21.30 28.56 17.76
N ALA A 23 -20.37 28.70 18.70
CA ALA A 23 -19.20 29.56 18.52
C ALA A 23 -18.24 29.01 17.48
N VAL A 24 -18.02 27.69 17.46
CA VAL A 24 -17.17 27.01 16.47
C VAL A 24 -17.79 27.08 15.09
N ASP A 25 -19.10 26.80 14.96
CA ASP A 25 -19.81 26.87 13.67
C ASP A 25 -19.79 28.29 13.09
N LYS A 26 -19.99 29.31 13.94
CA LYS A 26 -19.90 30.72 13.55
C LYS A 26 -18.48 31.12 13.12
N ALA A 27 -17.45 30.62 13.80
CA ALA A 27 -16.05 30.87 13.41
C ALA A 27 -15.71 30.20 12.07
N LEU A 28 -16.16 28.96 11.85
CA LEU A 28 -16.01 28.24 10.59
C LEU A 28 -16.69 28.98 9.43
N LYS A 29 -17.91 29.47 9.65
CA LYS A 29 -18.66 30.23 8.64
C LYS A 29 -17.99 31.56 8.31
N ALA A 30 -17.47 32.27 9.31
CA ALA A 30 -16.73 33.51 9.09
C ALA A 30 -15.43 33.30 8.30
N LEU A 31 -14.74 32.17 8.51
CA LEU A 31 -13.57 31.79 7.73
C LEU A 31 -13.92 31.41 6.29
N GLN A 32 -15.07 30.77 6.05
CA GLN A 32 -15.57 30.48 4.70
C GLN A 32 -16.02 31.74 3.95
N GLU A 33 -16.65 32.69 4.64
CA GLU A 33 -17.04 33.99 4.06
C GLU A 33 -15.82 34.88 3.79
N ALA A 34 -14.75 34.78 4.57
CA ALA A 34 -13.46 35.42 4.27
C ALA A 34 -12.74 34.79 3.07
N ASN A 35 -13.16 33.59 2.62
CA ASN A 35 -12.60 32.86 1.49
C ASN A 35 -13.47 32.91 0.23
N THR A 36 -14.40 33.87 0.12
CA THR A 36 -15.07 34.15 -1.16
C THR A 36 -14.25 35.17 -1.96
N PRO A 37 -13.47 34.76 -2.98
CA PRO A 37 -12.92 35.72 -3.92
C PRO A 37 -14.07 36.27 -4.78
N SER A 38 -14.22 37.59 -4.75
CA SER A 38 -14.98 38.30 -5.76
C SER A 38 -14.44 37.93 -7.14
N LYS A 39 -15.29 37.28 -7.94
CA LYS A 39 -15.33 37.23 -9.40
C LYS A 39 -14.17 37.95 -10.11
N VAL A 40 -13.13 37.21 -10.47
CA VAL A 40 -12.22 37.55 -11.59
C VAL A 40 -11.80 36.28 -12.30
N LYS A 41 -12.31 36.17 -13.53
CA LYS A 41 -11.62 35.75 -14.75
C LYS A 41 -10.87 34.40 -14.75
N LEU A 42 -11.40 33.51 -15.58
CA LEU A 42 -10.69 32.46 -16.31
C LEU A 42 -9.31 32.96 -16.76
N GLU A 43 -8.25 32.22 -16.40
CA GLU A 43 -6.97 32.03 -17.11
C GLU A 43 -5.97 31.38 -16.13
N ASP A 44 -5.61 30.13 -16.44
CA ASP A 44 -4.36 29.39 -16.21
C ASP A 44 -3.45 29.61 -14.97
N ASP A 45 -2.83 28.50 -14.55
CA ASP A 45 -1.64 28.40 -13.71
C ASP A 45 -1.68 28.92 -12.26
N VAL A 46 -1.90 28.02 -11.28
CA VAL A 46 -1.12 28.02 -10.02
C VAL A 46 -1.21 26.64 -9.33
N SER A 47 -0.06 25.98 -9.33
CA SER A 47 0.31 24.75 -8.63
C SER A 47 -0.03 24.74 -7.15
N SER A 48 -1.28 24.42 -6.79
CA SER A 48 -1.67 24.08 -5.41
C SER A 48 -1.45 22.58 -5.16
N SER A 49 -0.16 22.25 -5.13
CA SER A 49 0.54 21.18 -4.42
C SER A 49 -0.04 19.75 -4.47
N SER A 50 0.18 19.04 -5.58
CA SER A 50 0.33 17.58 -5.52
C SER A 50 1.46 17.17 -4.57
N ASP A 51 2.51 17.99 -4.51
CA ASP A 51 3.76 17.65 -3.87
C ASP A 51 3.63 17.56 -2.33
N SER A 52 2.83 18.43 -1.70
CA SER A 52 2.67 18.43 -0.24
C SER A 52 1.78 17.32 0.31
N LEU A 53 0.83 16.82 -0.50
CA LEU A 53 0.02 15.65 -0.15
C LEU A 53 0.85 14.37 -0.32
N GLY A 54 1.73 14.34 -1.32
CA GLY A 54 2.66 13.23 -1.52
C GLY A 54 3.64 13.08 -0.38
N GLU A 55 4.24 14.17 0.10
CA GLU A 55 5.16 14.14 1.26
C GLU A 55 4.49 13.62 2.54
N GLN A 56 3.29 14.14 2.88
CA GLN A 56 2.56 13.68 4.06
C GLN A 56 2.14 12.22 3.96
N LEU A 57 1.70 11.78 2.79
CA LEU A 57 1.34 10.38 2.58
C LEU A 57 2.58 9.49 2.66
N PHE A 58 3.70 9.92 2.09
CA PHE A 58 4.96 9.19 2.14
C PHE A 58 5.43 8.94 3.57
N GLU A 59 5.46 9.97 4.42
CA GLU A 59 5.86 9.84 5.83
C GLU A 59 4.99 8.83 6.58
N LEU A 60 3.67 8.86 6.33
CA LEU A 60 2.75 7.92 6.97
C LEU A 60 2.94 6.49 6.45
N VAL A 61 3.15 6.30 5.15
CA VAL A 61 3.43 4.98 4.56
C VAL A 61 4.79 4.45 5.03
N GLU A 62 5.77 5.32 5.20
CA GLU A 62 7.12 4.97 5.68
C GLU A 62 7.09 4.41 7.10
N LEU A 63 6.15 4.84 7.94
CA LEU A 63 5.93 4.29 9.28
C LEU A 63 5.58 2.79 9.26
N TYR A 64 4.97 2.30 8.18
CA TYR A 64 4.65 0.86 8.01
C TYR A 64 5.87 0.03 7.57
N ASN A 65 7.01 0.67 7.30
CA ASN A 65 8.29 0.05 6.97
C ASN A 65 8.18 -1.08 5.93
N THR A 66 7.43 -0.83 4.86
CA THR A 66 7.15 -1.84 3.82
C THR A 66 8.32 -2.06 2.87
N GLY A 67 9.32 -1.17 2.86
CA GLY A 67 10.41 -1.17 1.89
C GLY A 67 10.02 -0.67 0.49
N TYR A 68 8.72 -0.49 0.23
CA TYR A 68 8.16 -0.02 -1.04
C TYR A 68 7.43 1.32 -0.89
N SER A 69 7.70 2.08 0.17
CA SER A 69 6.97 3.30 0.54
C SER A 69 6.84 4.29 -0.61
N GLN A 70 7.89 4.46 -1.42
CA GLN A 70 7.87 5.35 -2.58
C GLN A 70 6.92 4.85 -3.69
N LYS A 71 6.97 3.56 -4.03
CA LYS A 71 6.13 2.98 -5.09
C LYS A 71 4.67 2.90 -4.64
N ILE A 72 4.43 2.52 -3.37
CA ILE A 72 3.10 2.53 -2.76
C ILE A 72 2.52 3.95 -2.73
N THR A 73 3.28 4.94 -2.26
CA THR A 73 2.81 6.33 -2.24
C THR A 73 2.46 6.82 -3.64
N GLY A 74 3.28 6.49 -4.65
CA GLY A 74 2.97 6.76 -6.06
C GLY A 74 1.62 6.16 -6.48
N MET A 75 1.41 4.87 -6.24
CA MET A 75 0.14 4.19 -6.55
C MET A 75 -1.07 4.78 -5.82
N LEU A 76 -0.90 5.23 -4.57
CA LEU A 76 -1.97 5.87 -3.81
C LEU A 76 -2.26 7.30 -4.30
N LEU A 77 -1.25 8.05 -4.76
CA LEU A 77 -1.42 9.39 -5.32
C LEU A 77 -2.05 9.38 -6.72
N GLU A 78 -1.96 8.28 -7.45
CA GLU A 78 -2.70 8.08 -8.70
C GLU A 78 -4.21 7.97 -8.47
N GLN A 79 -4.65 7.75 -7.22
CA GLN A 79 -6.07 7.78 -6.86
C GLN A 79 -6.61 9.22 -6.82
N GLN A 80 -7.94 9.36 -6.77
CA GLN A 80 -8.56 10.68 -6.72
C GLN A 80 -8.15 11.44 -5.43
N LYS A 81 -7.90 12.74 -5.55
CA LYS A 81 -7.49 13.63 -4.44
C LYS A 81 -8.34 13.50 -3.17
N HIS A 82 -9.65 13.27 -3.31
CA HIS A 82 -10.55 13.11 -2.16
C HIS A 82 -10.28 11.82 -1.37
N VAL A 83 -9.84 10.75 -2.05
CA VAL A 83 -9.48 9.47 -1.42
C VAL A 83 -8.19 9.61 -0.63
N VAL A 84 -7.18 10.29 -1.21
CA VAL A 84 -5.91 10.59 -0.54
C VAL A 84 -6.13 11.39 0.75
N VAL A 85 -7.01 12.40 0.74
CA VAL A 85 -7.34 13.17 1.96
C VAL A 85 -8.05 12.29 3.01
N SER A 86 -8.90 11.36 2.58
CA SER A 86 -9.56 10.40 3.48
C SER A 86 -8.56 9.42 4.11
N LEU A 87 -7.56 8.98 3.34
CA LEU A 87 -6.45 8.15 3.80
C LEU A 87 -5.62 8.83 4.89
N LEU A 88 -5.27 10.10 4.70
CA LEU A 88 -4.56 10.90 5.70
C LEU A 88 -5.36 11.10 6.99
N SER A 89 -6.70 11.07 6.89
CA SER A 89 -7.60 11.27 8.03
C SER A 89 -7.93 9.96 8.77
N ASN A 90 -7.74 8.80 8.12
CA ASN A 90 -8.13 7.51 8.67
C ASN A 90 -6.98 6.48 8.57
N PRO A 91 -6.26 6.23 9.67
CA PRO A 91 -5.10 5.34 9.67
C PRO A 91 -5.44 3.89 9.32
N LYS A 92 -6.65 3.40 9.65
CA LYS A 92 -7.08 2.04 9.30
C LYS A 92 -7.28 1.86 7.80
N LEU A 93 -7.86 2.88 7.16
CA LEU A 93 -8.07 2.88 5.71
C LEU A 93 -6.73 2.96 4.99
N LEU A 94 -5.80 3.75 5.52
CA LEU A 94 -4.43 3.81 5.03
C LEU A 94 -3.72 2.47 5.13
N GLU A 95 -3.78 1.80 6.28
CA GLU A 95 -3.19 0.46 6.47
C GLU A 95 -3.76 -0.55 5.45
N GLU A 96 -5.07 -0.56 5.23
CA GLU A 96 -5.71 -1.47 4.28
C GLU A 96 -5.27 -1.20 2.84
N GLN A 97 -5.17 0.08 2.45
CA GLN A 97 -4.70 0.48 1.13
C GLN A 97 -3.19 0.24 0.93
N VAL A 98 -2.38 0.42 1.98
CA VAL A 98 -0.96 0.07 1.96
C VAL A 98 -0.78 -1.44 1.79
N ASN A 99 -1.57 -2.26 2.48
CA ASN A 99 -1.54 -3.72 2.32
C ASN A 99 -1.96 -4.15 0.90
N GLN A 100 -3.04 -3.58 0.35
CA GLN A 100 -3.47 -3.87 -1.02
C GLN A 100 -2.42 -3.46 -2.06
N ALA A 101 -1.81 -2.28 -1.89
CA ALA A 101 -0.72 -1.83 -2.75
C ALA A 101 0.50 -2.75 -2.62
N LEU A 102 0.83 -3.20 -1.40
CA LEU A 102 1.94 -4.13 -1.14
C LEU A 102 1.70 -5.51 -1.77
N GLU A 103 0.48 -6.05 -1.68
CA GLU A 103 0.11 -7.30 -2.37
C GLU A 103 0.20 -7.14 -3.89
N THR A 104 -0.28 -6.02 -4.42
CA THR A 104 -0.15 -5.69 -5.84
C THR A 104 1.32 -5.63 -6.25
N LEU A 105 2.17 -4.95 -5.47
CA LEU A 105 3.60 -4.85 -5.73
C LEU A 105 4.35 -6.17 -5.60
N LYS A 106 3.93 -7.06 -4.70
CA LYS A 106 4.46 -8.43 -4.66
C LYS A 106 4.11 -9.20 -5.92
N ASN A 107 2.87 -9.10 -6.40
CA ASN A 107 2.44 -9.77 -7.62
C ASN A 107 3.10 -9.16 -8.87
N ASP A 108 3.23 -7.84 -8.94
CA ASP A 108 3.84 -7.07 -10.03
C ASP A 108 5.37 -7.23 -10.05
N SER A 109 6.01 -7.41 -8.89
CA SER A 109 7.44 -7.76 -8.82
C SER A 109 7.72 -9.23 -9.12
N LEU A 110 6.68 -10.05 -9.23
CA LEU A 110 6.77 -11.41 -9.76
C LEU A 110 6.59 -11.44 -11.27
N ASP A 111 6.08 -10.37 -11.91
CA ASP A 111 6.14 -10.19 -13.38
C ASP A 111 7.60 -9.95 -13.78
N VAL A 112 8.41 -10.99 -13.63
CA VAL A 112 9.68 -11.11 -14.31
C VAL A 112 9.31 -11.43 -15.75
N ASP A 113 9.19 -10.38 -16.58
CA ASP A 113 9.12 -10.49 -18.05
C ASP A 113 10.29 -11.33 -18.61
N ASP A 114 11.34 -11.52 -17.82
CA ASP A 114 12.46 -12.40 -18.11
C ASP A 114 12.26 -13.82 -17.53
N PRO A 115 12.01 -14.83 -18.38
CA PRO A 115 11.87 -16.22 -17.95
C PRO A 115 13.15 -16.78 -17.30
N GLU A 116 14.33 -16.21 -17.58
CA GLU A 116 15.58 -16.64 -16.96
C GLU A 116 15.64 -16.23 -15.48
N GLU A 117 15.33 -14.98 -15.15
CA GLU A 117 15.30 -14.50 -13.76
C GLU A 117 14.16 -15.17 -12.97
N PHE A 118 13.04 -15.47 -13.62
CA PHE A 118 11.97 -16.28 -13.02
C PHE A 118 12.50 -17.69 -12.65
N GLY A 119 13.22 -18.33 -13.57
CA GLY A 119 13.83 -19.64 -13.33
C GLY A 119 14.80 -19.64 -12.16
N GLU A 120 15.63 -18.61 -12.02
CA GLU A 120 16.57 -18.47 -10.90
C GLU A 120 15.85 -18.29 -9.54
N LYS A 121 14.78 -17.48 -9.51
CA LYS A 121 13.95 -17.30 -8.30
C LYS A 121 13.28 -18.60 -7.90
N LEU A 122 12.69 -19.32 -8.86
CA LEU A 122 12.07 -20.61 -8.62
C LEU A 122 13.09 -21.64 -8.13
N PHE A 123 14.25 -21.72 -8.77
CA PHE A 123 15.34 -22.58 -8.34
C PHE A 123 15.74 -22.30 -6.90
N SER A 124 15.95 -21.03 -6.55
CA SER A 124 16.31 -20.63 -5.20
C SER A 124 15.23 -20.95 -4.16
N ALA A 125 13.96 -20.96 -4.56
CA ALA A 125 12.85 -21.33 -3.69
C ALA A 125 12.78 -22.86 -3.50
N VAL A 126 12.94 -23.63 -4.58
CA VAL A 126 12.97 -25.10 -4.56
C VAL A 126 14.21 -25.62 -3.83
N GLU A 127 15.39 -25.03 -4.01
CA GLU A 127 16.64 -25.43 -3.36
C GLU A 127 16.54 -25.36 -1.84
N ARG A 128 15.80 -24.39 -1.30
CA ARG A 128 15.52 -24.30 0.15
C ARG A 128 14.66 -25.45 0.67
N ILE A 129 13.86 -26.08 -0.19
CA ILE A 129 12.98 -27.20 0.15
C ILE A 129 13.71 -28.54 -0.08
N ASN A 130 14.36 -28.68 -1.24
CA ASN A 130 15.11 -29.87 -1.61
C ASN A 130 16.33 -29.49 -2.47
N GLN A 131 17.51 -29.51 -1.83
CA GLN A 131 18.78 -29.17 -2.46
C GLN A 131 19.28 -30.26 -3.43
N ASP A 132 19.05 -31.53 -3.11
CA ASP A 132 19.60 -32.67 -3.87
C ASP A 132 19.03 -32.75 -5.30
N HIS A 133 17.77 -32.37 -5.48
CA HIS A 133 17.05 -32.46 -6.75
C HIS A 133 16.49 -31.12 -7.22
N ALA A 134 17.01 -30.01 -6.71
CA ALA A 134 16.54 -28.67 -7.02
C ALA A 134 16.51 -28.39 -8.53
N ASN A 135 17.54 -28.83 -9.26
CA ASN A 135 17.67 -28.58 -10.70
C ASN A 135 16.59 -29.33 -11.50
N ASP A 136 16.45 -30.64 -11.27
CA ASP A 136 15.46 -31.47 -11.97
C ASP A 136 14.03 -31.04 -11.64
N ILE A 137 13.76 -30.72 -10.37
CA ILE A 137 12.44 -30.27 -9.92
C ILE A 137 12.10 -28.92 -10.53
N THR A 138 13.04 -27.97 -10.50
CA THR A 138 12.82 -26.65 -11.11
C THR A 138 12.58 -26.79 -12.61
N GLY A 139 13.34 -27.64 -13.30
CA GLY A 139 13.12 -27.93 -14.72
C GLY A 139 11.71 -28.43 -15.00
N MET A 140 11.21 -29.39 -14.22
CA MET A 140 9.83 -29.90 -14.39
C MET A 140 8.77 -28.86 -14.03
N LEU A 141 8.99 -28.02 -13.03
CA LEU A 141 8.05 -26.96 -12.67
C LEU A 141 8.00 -25.87 -13.75
N LEU A 142 9.15 -25.54 -14.35
CA LEU A 142 9.22 -24.56 -15.46
C LEU A 142 8.48 -25.01 -16.73
N GLU A 143 8.09 -26.29 -16.84
CA GLU A 143 7.20 -26.76 -17.92
C GLU A 143 5.72 -26.37 -17.69
N MET A 144 5.38 -25.84 -16.51
CA MET A 144 4.03 -25.35 -16.20
C MET A 144 3.79 -23.93 -16.76
N ASP A 145 2.53 -23.52 -16.77
CA ASP A 145 2.17 -22.14 -17.16
C ASP A 145 2.69 -21.10 -16.15
N HIS A 146 3.06 -19.92 -16.68
CA HIS A 146 3.56 -18.79 -15.90
C HIS A 146 2.63 -18.40 -14.74
N THR A 147 1.32 -18.44 -14.96
CA THR A 147 0.32 -18.11 -13.93
C THR A 147 0.42 -19.07 -12.74
N THR A 148 0.51 -20.38 -12.99
CA THR A 148 0.65 -21.38 -11.94
C THR A 148 2.00 -21.25 -11.23
N LEU A 149 3.07 -21.01 -11.99
CA LEU A 149 4.40 -20.80 -11.44
C LEU A 149 4.47 -19.58 -10.49
N HIS A 150 3.83 -18.47 -10.87
CA HIS A 150 3.68 -17.31 -9.97
C HIS A 150 2.96 -17.69 -8.69
N GLN A 151 1.86 -18.45 -8.79
CA GLN A 151 1.10 -18.86 -7.63
C GLN A 151 1.93 -19.73 -6.67
N LEU A 152 2.82 -20.58 -7.21
CA LEU A 152 3.77 -21.35 -6.41
C LEU A 152 4.77 -20.43 -5.67
N LEU A 153 5.27 -19.38 -6.30
CA LEU A 153 6.16 -18.42 -5.62
C LEU A 153 5.44 -17.55 -4.58
N CYS A 154 4.16 -17.27 -4.77
CA CYS A 154 3.32 -16.55 -3.80
C CYS A 154 2.97 -17.42 -2.58
N ASP A 155 2.71 -18.71 -2.78
CA ASP A 155 2.28 -19.63 -1.73
C ASP A 155 3.29 -20.77 -1.53
N ASN A 156 4.06 -20.64 -0.43
CA ASN A 156 5.05 -21.62 -0.04
C ASN A 156 4.47 -23.03 0.17
N SER A 157 3.22 -23.14 0.64
CA SER A 157 2.57 -24.45 0.84
C SER A 157 2.25 -25.12 -0.51
N MET A 158 1.87 -24.32 -1.52
CA MET A 158 1.66 -24.83 -2.88
C MET A 158 2.99 -25.24 -3.52
N LEU A 159 4.06 -24.46 -3.31
CA LEU A 159 5.40 -24.82 -3.79
C LEU A 159 5.86 -26.15 -3.21
N GLU A 160 5.74 -26.36 -1.89
CA GLU A 160 6.09 -27.63 -1.26
C GLU A 160 5.30 -28.81 -1.84
N ALA A 161 3.99 -28.65 -2.04
CA ALA A 161 3.15 -29.68 -2.64
C ALA A 161 3.58 -30.01 -4.08
N ALA A 162 3.96 -29.00 -4.88
CA ALA A 162 4.46 -29.18 -6.23
C ALA A 162 5.82 -29.88 -6.24
N VAL A 163 6.72 -29.51 -5.34
CA VAL A 163 8.03 -30.15 -5.13
C VAL A 163 7.86 -31.63 -4.76
N GLN A 164 6.94 -31.97 -3.84
CA GLN A 164 6.66 -33.36 -3.48
C GLN A 164 6.09 -34.19 -4.64
N LYS A 165 5.24 -33.58 -5.47
CA LYS A 165 4.70 -34.22 -6.67
C LYS A 165 5.79 -34.48 -7.71
N ALA A 166 6.68 -33.51 -7.91
CA ALA A 166 7.86 -33.63 -8.76
C ALA A 166 8.81 -34.73 -8.27
N LEU A 167 9.11 -34.79 -6.98
CA LEU A 167 9.90 -35.87 -6.38
C LEU A 167 9.27 -37.24 -6.59
N SER A 168 7.94 -37.32 -6.47
CA SER A 168 7.19 -38.55 -6.71
C SER A 168 7.24 -38.98 -8.18
N ALA A 169 7.28 -38.03 -9.11
CA ALA A 169 7.41 -38.30 -10.54
C ALA A 169 8.83 -38.77 -10.92
N LEU A 170 9.86 -38.25 -10.23
CA LEU A 170 11.25 -38.69 -10.39
C LEU A 170 11.52 -40.06 -9.73
N GLY A 171 10.57 -40.62 -8.99
CA GLY A 171 10.77 -41.88 -8.24
C GLY A 171 11.65 -41.72 -7.00
N ILE A 172 11.77 -40.50 -6.48
CA ILE A 172 12.58 -40.13 -5.30
C ILE A 172 11.69 -40.08 -4.04
N ASN A 173 10.51 -40.66 -4.14
CA ASN A 173 9.76 -41.18 -3.02
C ASN A 173 10.46 -42.45 -2.57
N SER A 174 11.49 -42.27 -1.73
CA SER A 174 12.09 -43.26 -0.83
C SER A 174 11.69 -44.69 -1.19
N THR A 175 12.43 -45.31 -2.10
CA THR A 175 12.33 -46.75 -2.31
C THR A 175 12.58 -47.43 -0.97
N GLU A 176 11.59 -48.19 -0.53
CA GLU A 176 11.76 -49.47 0.16
C GLU A 176 12.39 -49.41 1.57
N THR A 177 11.56 -49.48 2.62
CA THR A 177 11.30 -50.72 3.41
C THR A 177 10.54 -50.42 4.71
#